data_AF-A0A3D0TR95-F1
#
_entry.id   AF-A0A3D0TR95-F1
#
_cell.length_a   1.000
_cell.length_b   1.000
_cell.length_c   1.000
_cell.angle_alpha   90.00
_cell.angle_beta   90.00
_cell.angle_gamma   90.00
#
_symmetry.space_group_name_H-M   'P 1'
#
loop_
_entity.id
_entity.type
_entity.pdbx_description
1 polymer ?
#
loop_
_entity_poly.entity_id
_entity_poly.type
_entity_poly.pdbx_seq_one_letter_code
_entity_poly.pdbx_strand_id
1 'polypeptide(L)'
;GGAAGNPAGAPPAPACLRLTPVNLGAMAMSNGITRLRSRLWGDEAAVAAAEAAAGRPLDAAAAAELGLVTFALDDLDWDDELRLAVEERASFSPDALTAMEANHRFCGPETMATKILGRLSAWQNWVFSRPNASGPDGALARYGTGARPDYDTART
;
A
#
# COMPACT_ATOMS: atom_id res chain seq x y z
N GLY A 1 38.66 29.71 26.11
CA GLY A 1 37.27 30.15 25.90
C GLY A 1 36.90 29.91 24.47
N GLY A 2 35.71 29.47 24.11
CA GLY A 2 34.61 28.90 24.88
C GLY A 2 33.91 27.93 23.93
N ALA A 3 33.64 26.71 24.38
CA ALA A 3 32.82 25.78 23.64
C ALA A 3 31.40 26.35 23.63
N ALA A 4 30.94 26.86 22.48
CA ALA A 4 29.55 27.18 22.28
C ALA A 4 28.79 25.85 22.24
N GLY A 5 28.22 25.49 23.39
CA GLY A 5 27.30 24.37 23.51
C GLY A 5 26.18 24.52 22.50
N ASN A 6 25.84 23.43 21.83
CA ASN A 6 24.57 23.32 21.13
C ASN A 6 23.47 23.66 22.14
N PRO A 7 22.61 24.68 21.93
CA PRO A 7 21.57 25.02 22.87
C PRO A 7 20.57 23.86 22.93
N ALA A 8 20.74 23.00 23.94
CA ALA A 8 19.79 21.96 24.30
C ALA A 8 18.46 22.65 24.68
N GLY A 9 17.46 22.55 23.81
CA GLY A 9 16.11 23.06 24.07
C GLY A 9 15.34 23.57 22.85
N ALA A 10 15.98 23.79 21.69
CA ALA A 10 15.23 24.09 20.47
C ALA A 10 14.59 22.80 19.92
N PRO A 11 13.29 22.80 19.58
CA PRO A 11 12.68 21.66 18.92
C PRO A 11 13.44 21.36 17.62
N PRO A 12 13.55 20.07 17.22
CA PRO A 12 14.19 19.72 15.97
C PRO A 12 13.53 20.46 14.80
N ALA A 13 14.31 20.75 13.77
CA ALA A 13 13.76 21.36 12.56
C ALA A 13 12.62 20.47 12.00
N PRO A 14 11.52 21.07 11.51
CA PRO A 14 10.41 20.31 10.95
C PRO A 14 10.87 19.36 9.84
N ALA A 15 10.26 18.18 9.78
CA ALA A 15 10.56 17.22 8.75
C ALA A 15 10.15 17.75 7.36
N CYS A 16 11.04 17.58 6.38
CA CYS A 16 10.75 17.91 4.99
C CYS A 16 10.79 16.67 4.09
N LEU A 17 9.90 16.64 3.11
CA LEU A 17 9.98 15.72 1.97
C LEU A 17 10.81 16.32 0.85
N ARG A 18 11.50 15.47 0.11
CA ARG A 18 12.19 15.86 -1.12
C ARG A 18 12.06 14.75 -2.15
N LEU A 19 11.40 15.06 -3.26
CA LEU A 19 11.36 14.17 -4.41
C LEU A 19 12.71 14.21 -5.13
N THR A 20 13.24 13.04 -5.44
CA THR A 20 14.49 12.84 -6.18
C THR A 20 14.20 12.12 -7.48
N PRO A 21 15.16 12.07 -8.45
CA PRO A 21 14.96 11.34 -9.70
C PRO A 21 14.54 9.87 -9.52
N VAL A 22 14.93 9.22 -8.42
CA VAL A 22 14.52 7.84 -8.11
C VAL A 22 13.00 7.72 -7.96
N ASN A 23 12.34 8.74 -7.41
CA ASN A 23 10.89 8.76 -7.22
C ASN A 23 10.11 8.91 -8.54
N LEU A 24 10.77 9.42 -9.59
CA LEU A 24 10.13 9.85 -10.83
C LEU A 24 10.22 8.81 -11.97
N GLY A 25 10.97 7.72 -11.80
CA GLY A 25 11.01 6.68 -12.83
C GLY A 25 11.86 5.44 -12.53
N ALA A 26 12.90 5.55 -11.70
CA ALA A 26 13.86 4.45 -11.52
C ALA A 26 13.26 3.20 -10.84
N MET A 27 12.18 3.35 -10.07
CA MET A 27 11.61 2.31 -9.22
C MET A 27 10.12 2.10 -9.50
N ALA A 28 9.81 1.57 -10.69
CA ALA A 28 8.44 1.20 -11.06
C ALA A 28 7.89 0.07 -10.17
N MET A 29 6.58 0.11 -9.93
CA MET A 29 5.82 -0.97 -9.33
C MET A 29 5.52 -2.05 -10.38
N SER A 30 4.93 -3.18 -9.94
CA SER A 30 4.58 -4.28 -10.84
C SER A 30 3.54 -3.92 -11.91
N ASN A 31 2.74 -2.86 -11.71
CA ASN A 31 1.84 -2.30 -12.73
C ASN A 31 2.55 -1.39 -13.75
N GLY A 32 3.87 -1.22 -13.67
CA GLY A 32 4.67 -0.48 -14.65
C GLY A 32 4.72 1.03 -14.44
N ILE A 33 4.12 1.56 -13.36
CA ILE A 33 4.17 2.98 -13.01
C ILE A 33 4.89 3.20 -11.66
N THR A 34 5.35 4.42 -11.41
CA THR A 34 5.96 4.75 -10.11
C THR A 34 4.91 4.84 -9.01
N ARG A 35 5.34 4.74 -7.74
CA ARG A 35 4.47 4.97 -6.58
C ARG A 35 3.85 6.37 -6.57
N LEU A 36 4.58 7.38 -7.06
CA LEU A 36 4.08 8.74 -7.19
C LEU A 36 2.89 8.80 -8.16
N ARG A 37 3.04 8.20 -9.35
CA ARG A 37 1.95 8.14 -10.34
C ARG A 37 0.78 7.28 -9.88
N SER A 38 1.03 6.19 -9.15
CA SER A 38 -0.03 5.38 -8.55
C SER A 38 -0.79 6.13 -7.46
N ARG A 39 -0.12 6.95 -6.65
CA ARG A 39 -0.75 7.79 -5.63
C ARG A 39 -1.63 8.89 -6.23
N LEU A 40 -1.19 9.51 -7.31
CA LEU A 40 -1.90 10.58 -8.02
C LEU A 40 -2.61 10.04 -9.28
N TRP A 41 -3.06 8.78 -9.23
CA TRP A 41 -3.57 8.08 -10.40
C TRP A 41 -4.80 8.78 -10.99
N GLY A 42 -4.75 9.07 -12.30
CA GLY A 42 -5.83 9.74 -13.01
C GLY A 42 -5.78 11.28 -12.96
N ASP A 43 -4.83 11.86 -12.21
CA ASP A 43 -4.61 13.31 -12.16
C ASP A 43 -3.23 13.67 -12.70
N GLU A 44 -3.13 13.78 -14.03
CA GLU A 44 -1.88 14.15 -14.70
C GLU A 44 -1.41 15.57 -14.33
N ALA A 45 -2.31 16.46 -13.94
CA ALA A 45 -1.95 17.80 -13.49
C ALA A 45 -1.27 17.76 -12.13
N ALA A 46 -1.78 16.97 -11.18
CA ALA A 46 -1.14 16.74 -9.90
C ALA A 46 0.21 16.03 -10.04
N VAL A 47 0.31 15.04 -10.94
CA VAL A 47 1.59 14.38 -11.25
C VAL A 47 2.61 15.39 -11.77
N ALA A 48 2.23 16.24 -12.74
CA ALA A 48 3.11 17.27 -13.29
C ALA A 48 3.53 18.30 -12.22
N ALA A 49 2.61 18.71 -11.35
CA ALA A 49 2.91 19.63 -10.24
C ALA A 49 3.91 19.03 -9.25
N ALA A 50 3.74 17.76 -8.89
CA ALA A 50 4.68 17.03 -8.03
C ALA A 50 6.06 16.86 -8.69
N GLU A 51 6.10 16.49 -9.97
CA GLU A 51 7.34 16.37 -10.76
C GLU A 51 8.09 17.72 -10.84
N ALA A 52 7.37 18.83 -11.04
CA ALA A 52 7.94 20.18 -11.06
C ALA A 52 8.51 20.65 -9.70
N ALA A 53 8.05 20.06 -8.60
CA ALA A 53 8.56 20.32 -7.25
C ALA A 53 9.83 19.52 -6.91
N ALA A 54 10.31 18.65 -7.80
CA ALA A 54 11.46 17.79 -7.54
C ALA A 54 12.72 18.57 -7.16
N GLY A 55 13.49 18.00 -6.23
CA GLY A 55 14.70 18.60 -5.71
C GLY A 55 14.49 19.74 -4.71
N ARG A 56 13.27 20.22 -4.47
CA ARG A 56 12.97 21.23 -3.42
C ARG A 56 12.66 20.55 -2.08
N PRO A 57 13.05 21.14 -0.93
CA PRO A 57 12.50 20.73 0.35
C PRO A 57 11.03 21.17 0.43
N LEU A 58 10.16 20.24 0.80
CA LEU A 58 8.73 20.46 0.98
C LEU A 58 8.40 20.27 2.46
N ASP A 59 7.88 21.30 3.11
CA ASP A 59 7.29 21.16 4.43
C ASP A 59 5.96 20.37 4.36
N ALA A 60 5.36 20.12 5.53
CA ALA A 60 4.14 19.32 5.62
C ALA A 60 2.97 19.94 4.82
N ALA A 61 2.82 21.26 4.86
CA ALA A 61 1.76 21.96 4.13
C ALA A 61 1.95 21.86 2.61
N ALA A 62 3.14 22.17 2.10
CA ALA A 62 3.45 22.04 0.68
C ALA A 62 3.34 20.59 0.18
N ALA A 63 3.71 19.62 1.01
CA ALA A 63 3.54 18.21 0.69
C ALA A 63 2.05 17.81 0.62
N ALA A 64 1.21 18.33 1.50
CA ALA A 64 -0.23 18.08 1.48
C ALA A 64 -0.91 18.74 0.27
N GLU A 65 -0.55 19.98 -0.07
CA GLU A 65 -1.04 20.69 -1.25
C GLU A 65 -0.70 19.96 -2.56
N LEU A 66 0.50 19.37 -2.65
CA LEU A 66 0.91 18.53 -3.78
C LEU A 66 0.34 17.11 -3.72
N GLY A 67 -0.49 16.80 -2.72
CA GLY A 67 -1.09 15.49 -2.54
C GLY A 67 -0.06 14.40 -2.27
N LEU A 68 1.12 14.70 -1.72
CA LEU A 68 2.20 13.73 -1.43
C LEU A 68 2.04 13.02 -0.08
N VAL A 69 1.26 13.58 0.83
CA VAL A 69 0.92 12.99 2.14
C VAL A 69 -0.60 12.94 2.32
N THR A 70 -1.08 12.03 3.17
CA THR A 70 -2.52 11.89 3.43
C THR A 70 -3.04 12.98 4.37
N PHE A 71 -2.26 13.29 5.41
CA PHE A 71 -2.55 14.34 6.39
C PHE A 71 -1.26 15.10 6.75
N ALA A 72 -1.40 16.37 7.12
CA ALA A 72 -0.35 17.22 7.67
C ALA A 72 -0.87 17.80 9.00
N LEU A 73 -0.79 16.99 10.05
CA LEU A 73 -1.29 17.33 11.39
C LEU A 73 -0.24 18.12 12.16
N ASP A 74 -0.69 18.94 13.11
CA ASP A 74 0.21 19.60 14.06
C ASP A 74 0.54 18.69 15.25
N ASP A 75 1.41 19.17 16.14
CA ASP A 75 1.88 18.41 17.30
C ASP A 75 0.78 18.16 18.35
N LEU A 76 -0.32 18.92 18.32
CA LEU A 76 -1.43 18.75 19.27
C LEU A 76 -2.34 17.59 18.85
N ASP A 77 -2.59 17.46 17.55
CA ASP A 77 -3.49 16.44 17.01
C ASP A 77 -2.79 15.12 16.63
N TRP A 78 -1.46 15.15 16.42
CA TRP A 78 -0.69 14.02 15.86
C TRP A 78 -0.89 12.70 16.61
N ASP A 79 -0.72 12.71 17.93
CA ASP A 79 -0.74 11.46 18.73
C ASP A 79 -2.13 10.82 18.76
N ASP A 80 -3.19 11.64 18.86
CA ASP A 80 -4.55 11.15 18.92
C ASP A 80 -5.04 10.65 17.57
N GLU A 81 -4.82 11.40 16.49
CA GLU A 81 -5.21 10.99 15.14
C GLU A 81 -4.46 9.74 14.67
N LEU A 82 -3.15 9.65 14.94
CA LEU A 82 -2.37 8.46 14.61
C LEU A 82 -2.85 7.24 15.39
N ARG A 83 -3.13 7.41 16.69
CA ARG A 83 -3.65 6.35 17.54
C ARG A 83 -5.00 5.86 17.02
N LEU A 84 -5.93 6.77 16.73
CA LEU A 84 -7.25 6.45 16.18
C LEU A 84 -7.12 5.69 14.85
N ALA A 85 -6.29 6.17 13.92
CA ALA A 85 -6.09 5.50 12.63
C ALA A 85 -5.55 4.06 12.79
N VAL A 86 -4.68 3.81 13.77
CA VAL A 86 -4.15 2.47 14.06
C VAL A 86 -5.19 1.59 14.74
N GLU A 87 -5.93 2.12 15.72
CA GLU A 87 -7.02 1.42 16.40
C GLU A 87 -8.14 1.01 15.43
N GLU A 88 -8.54 1.92 14.55
CA GLU A 88 -9.52 1.65 13.50
C GLU A 88 -9.03 0.53 12.57
N ARG A 89 -7.78 0.60 12.10
CA ARG A 89 -7.20 -0.46 11.25
C ARG A 89 -7.19 -1.81 11.95
N ALA A 90 -6.93 -1.86 13.25
CA ALA A 90 -6.97 -3.08 14.04
C ALA A 90 -8.39 -3.62 14.27
N SER A 91 -9.42 -2.75 14.19
CA SER A 91 -10.81 -3.12 14.37
C SER A 91 -11.48 -3.75 13.15
N PHE A 92 -10.95 -3.51 11.95
CA PHE A 92 -11.52 -4.03 10.70
C PHE A 92 -11.12 -5.48 10.41
N SER A 93 -11.93 -6.17 9.60
CA SER A 93 -11.60 -7.50 9.11
C SER A 93 -10.28 -7.47 8.32
N PRO A 94 -9.28 -8.29 8.68
CA PRO A 94 -8.01 -8.34 7.95
C PRO A 94 -8.20 -8.82 6.50
N ASP A 95 -9.20 -9.66 6.23
CA ASP A 95 -9.53 -10.14 4.88
C ASP A 95 -10.03 -8.99 4.01
N ALA A 96 -10.93 -8.17 4.56
CA ALA A 96 -11.48 -7.01 3.86
C ALA A 96 -10.40 -5.95 3.61
N LEU A 97 -9.55 -5.67 4.61
CA LEU A 97 -8.44 -4.74 4.45
C LEU A 97 -7.43 -5.21 3.40
N THR A 98 -7.10 -6.51 3.37
CA THR A 98 -6.20 -7.06 2.35
C THR A 98 -6.78 -6.90 0.95
N ALA A 99 -8.07 -7.20 0.77
CA ALA A 99 -8.75 -7.03 -0.50
C ALA A 99 -8.79 -5.55 -0.92
N MET A 100 -9.11 -4.64 0.01
CA MET A 100 -9.14 -3.20 -0.22
C MET A 100 -7.75 -2.68 -0.63
N GLU A 101 -6.70 -3.01 0.13
CA GLU A 101 -5.33 -2.61 -0.16
C GLU A 101 -4.86 -3.11 -1.53
N ALA A 102 -5.20 -4.34 -1.92
CA ALA A 102 -4.86 -4.88 -3.24
C ALA A 102 -5.47 -4.08 -4.40
N ASN A 103 -6.69 -3.56 -4.23
CA ASN A 103 -7.37 -2.76 -5.25
C ASN A 103 -6.85 -1.31 -5.28
N HIS A 104 -6.68 -0.67 -4.12
CA HIS A 104 -6.24 0.73 -4.07
C HIS A 104 -4.76 0.91 -4.43
N ARG A 105 -3.89 -0.05 -4.06
CA ARG A 105 -2.45 0.04 -4.37
C ARG A 105 -2.15 -0.25 -5.83
N PHE A 106 -2.92 -1.12 -6.49
CA PHE A 106 -2.70 -1.50 -7.88
C PHE A 106 -3.77 -0.91 -8.80
N CYS A 107 -4.00 0.40 -8.67
CA CYS A 107 -4.84 1.14 -9.57
C CYS A 107 -4.26 1.17 -11.00
N GLY A 108 -5.15 1.30 -11.98
CA GLY A 108 -4.76 1.60 -13.35
C GLY A 108 -4.27 0.39 -14.17
N PRO A 109 -3.03 0.40 -14.70
CA PRO A 109 -2.62 -0.57 -15.71
C PRO A 109 -2.47 -1.98 -15.16
N GLU A 110 -2.81 -2.98 -15.98
CA GLU A 110 -2.50 -4.38 -15.69
C GLU A 110 -1.31 -4.89 -16.52
N THR A 111 -0.37 -5.56 -15.86
CA THR A 111 0.76 -6.25 -16.48
C THR A 111 0.64 -7.76 -16.27
N MET A 112 1.56 -8.54 -16.84
CA MET A 112 1.66 -9.98 -16.51
C MET A 112 1.79 -10.19 -14.99
N ALA A 113 2.64 -9.40 -14.33
CA ALA A 113 2.89 -9.53 -12.90
C ALA A 113 1.64 -9.21 -12.07
N THR A 114 0.90 -8.14 -12.40
CA THR A 114 -0.34 -7.83 -11.66
C THR A 114 -1.46 -8.81 -11.97
N LYS A 115 -1.51 -9.40 -13.17
CA LYS A 115 -2.46 -10.49 -13.47
C LYS A 115 -2.14 -11.76 -12.67
N ILE A 116 -0.86 -12.07 -12.48
CA ILE A 116 -0.43 -13.19 -11.63
C ILE A 116 -0.82 -12.92 -10.17
N LEU A 117 -0.46 -11.76 -9.62
CA LEU A 117 -0.67 -11.43 -8.21
C LEU A 117 -2.12 -11.03 -7.87
N GLY A 118 -2.88 -10.56 -8.86
CA GLY A 118 -4.30 -10.23 -8.76
C GLY A 118 -5.15 -11.40 -9.24
N ARG A 119 -5.53 -11.38 -10.53
CA ARG A 119 -6.48 -12.34 -11.12
C ARG A 119 -6.18 -13.81 -10.79
N LEU A 120 -4.96 -14.29 -11.07
CA LEU A 120 -4.62 -15.69 -10.85
C LEU A 120 -4.58 -16.02 -9.35
N SER A 121 -3.86 -15.23 -8.55
CA SER A 121 -3.69 -15.52 -7.13
C SER A 121 -4.99 -15.37 -6.33
N ALA A 122 -5.85 -14.39 -6.65
CA ALA A 122 -7.14 -14.21 -5.97
C ALA A 122 -8.07 -15.41 -6.20
N TRP A 123 -8.19 -15.89 -7.44
CA TRP A 123 -8.95 -17.10 -7.75
C TRP A 123 -8.35 -18.34 -7.09
N GLN A 124 -7.01 -18.44 -7.06
CA GLN A 124 -6.34 -19.54 -6.38
C GLN A 124 -6.57 -19.53 -4.87
N ASN A 125 -6.52 -18.36 -4.23
CA ASN A 125 -6.81 -18.20 -2.80
C ASN A 125 -8.25 -18.59 -2.48
N TRP A 126 -9.20 -18.20 -3.34
CA TRP A 126 -10.59 -18.62 -3.21
C TRP A 126 -10.72 -20.15 -3.31
N VAL A 127 -10.07 -20.81 -4.28
CA VAL A 127 -10.05 -22.28 -4.39
C VAL A 127 -9.44 -22.91 -3.13
N PHE A 128 -8.32 -22.40 -2.64
CA PHE A 128 -7.63 -22.95 -1.46
C PHE A 128 -8.40 -22.80 -0.15
N SER A 129 -9.29 -21.81 -0.05
CA SER A 129 -10.16 -21.64 1.12
C SER A 129 -11.33 -22.63 1.17
N ARG A 130 -11.58 -23.41 0.10
CA ARG A 130 -12.77 -24.27 -0.02
C ARG A 130 -12.51 -25.75 0.29
N PRO A 131 -13.52 -26.47 0.81
CA PRO A 131 -13.39 -27.88 1.17
C PRO A 131 -12.95 -28.80 0.02
N ASN A 132 -13.42 -28.55 -1.21
CA ASN A 132 -13.05 -29.38 -2.37
C ASN A 132 -11.52 -29.46 -2.58
N ALA A 133 -10.78 -28.38 -2.28
CA ALA A 133 -9.32 -28.39 -2.40
C ALA A 133 -8.65 -28.87 -1.11
N SER A 134 -8.96 -28.22 0.02
CA SER A 134 -8.16 -28.28 1.26
C SER A 134 -8.88 -28.96 2.44
N GLY A 135 -10.10 -29.46 2.23
CA GLY A 135 -10.86 -30.15 3.27
C GLY A 135 -10.34 -31.57 3.56
N PRO A 136 -10.82 -32.22 4.64
CA PRO A 136 -10.38 -33.56 5.03
C PRO A 136 -10.57 -34.62 3.93
N ASP A 137 -11.65 -34.48 3.15
CA ASP A 137 -11.97 -35.36 2.00
C ASP A 137 -11.65 -34.72 0.65
N GLY A 138 -10.98 -33.56 0.65
CA GLY A 138 -10.65 -32.78 -0.53
C GLY A 138 -9.48 -33.32 -1.36
N ALA A 139 -9.26 -32.69 -2.51
CA ALA A 139 -8.28 -33.14 -3.50
C ALA A 139 -6.86 -33.29 -2.93
N LEU A 140 -6.39 -32.32 -2.15
CA LEU A 140 -5.03 -32.33 -1.61
C LEU A 140 -4.83 -33.43 -0.57
N ALA A 141 -5.82 -33.66 0.30
CA ALA A 141 -5.74 -34.68 1.35
C ALA A 141 -5.81 -36.11 0.79
N ARG A 142 -6.52 -36.32 -0.33
CA ARG A 142 -6.64 -37.65 -0.95
C ARG A 142 -5.50 -38.00 -1.89
N TYR A 143 -4.67 -37.04 -2.28
CA TYR A 143 -3.52 -37.29 -3.14
C TYR A 143 -2.59 -38.36 -2.54
N GLY A 144 -2.28 -39.40 -3.32
CA GLY A 144 -1.42 -40.51 -2.89
C GLY A 144 -2.09 -41.58 -2.01
N THR A 145 -3.33 -41.37 -1.55
CA THR A 145 -4.04 -42.35 -0.69
C THR A 145 -4.71 -43.49 -1.45
N GLY A 146 -4.93 -43.33 -2.76
CA GLY A 146 -5.71 -44.25 -3.60
C GLY A 146 -7.24 -44.08 -3.50
N ALA A 147 -7.73 -43.25 -2.57
CA ALA A 147 -9.14 -42.88 -2.47
C ALA A 147 -9.49 -41.70 -3.39
N ARG A 148 -10.74 -41.65 -3.87
CA ARG A 148 -11.25 -40.52 -4.64
C ARG A 148 -11.70 -39.38 -3.71
N PRO A 149 -11.41 -38.11 -4.04
CA PRO A 149 -11.98 -36.96 -3.32
C PRO A 149 -13.50 -36.90 -3.40
N ASP A 150 -14.13 -36.31 -2.38
CA ASP A 150 -15.53 -35.93 -2.41
C ASP A 150 -15.66 -34.44 -2.73
N TYR A 151 -16.51 -34.10 -3.70
CA TYR A 151 -16.65 -32.74 -4.23
C TYR A 151 -18.09 -32.26 -4.17
N ASP A 152 -18.29 -31.06 -3.64
CA ASP A 152 -19.47 -30.28 -3.96
C ASP A 152 -19.41 -29.84 -5.43
N THR A 153 -20.41 -30.25 -6.21
CA THR A 153 -20.48 -30.02 -7.66
C THR A 153 -21.28 -28.76 -8.03
N ALA A 154 -21.82 -28.04 -7.05
CA ALA A 154 -22.46 -26.75 -7.29
C ALA A 154 -21.46 -25.71 -7.78
N ARG A 155 -21.86 -24.90 -8.77
CA ARG A 155 -21.07 -23.77 -9.30
C ARG A 155 -21.37 -22.50 -8.49
N THR A 156 -20.39 -21.58 -8.47
CA THR A 156 -20.46 -20.24 -7.86
C THR A 156 -20.07 -19.17 -8.86
#